data_AF-A0A4R1MUE9-F1
#
_entry.id   AF-A0A4R1MUE9-F1
#
_cell.length_a   1.000
_cell.length_b   1.000
_cell.length_c   1.000
_cell.angle_alpha   90.00
_cell.angle_beta   90.00
_cell.angle_gamma   90.00
#
_symmetry.space_group_name_H-M   'P 1'
#
loop_
_entity.id
_entity.type
_entity.pdbx_description
1 polymer ?
#
loop_
_entity_poly.entity_id
_entity_poly.type
_entity_poly.pdbx_seq_one_letter_code
_entity_poly.pdbx_strand_id
1 'polypeptide(L)'
;MRLQAAQYALLLACGCMAVADALADDAAGVVKTVKGTVQIERSGASSGAAIGSEVYGKDRIVTGPQSSVGITLRDTTQLSAGADTILDLNKFAFNTTTHDGVLDASVKRGSLAVISGKLAKANPDAVRFSTPTTTLGVRGTEFIIEVGDKGEGAH
;
A
#
# COMPACT_ATOMS: atom_id res chain seq x y z
N MET A 1 -59.80 -9.54 -44.49
CA MET A 1 -60.51 -8.25 -44.50
C MET A 1 -60.88 -7.98 -43.04
N ARG A 2 -60.28 -7.09 -42.24
CA ARG A 2 -59.46 -5.87 -42.38
C ARG A 2 -58.61 -5.80 -41.09
N LEU A 3 -57.29 -5.63 -41.11
CA LEU A 3 -56.53 -4.37 -41.11
C LEU A 3 -56.99 -3.31 -40.09
N GLN A 4 -55.98 -2.76 -39.39
CA GLN A 4 -55.92 -1.55 -38.52
C GLN A 4 -56.26 -1.81 -37.03
N ALA A 5 -55.49 -1.37 -36.03
CA ALA A 5 -54.53 -0.27 -35.91
C ALA A 5 -53.35 -0.76 -35.03
N ALA A 6 -52.08 -0.61 -35.41
CA ALA A 6 -51.31 0.64 -35.45
C ALA A 6 -51.23 1.34 -34.08
N GLN A 7 -49.99 1.43 -33.60
CA GLN A 7 -49.45 2.45 -32.69
C GLN A 7 -49.78 2.25 -31.21
N TYR A 8 -48.79 1.80 -30.44
CA TYR A 8 -48.30 2.40 -29.18
C TYR A 8 -47.39 1.39 -28.48
N ALA A 9 -46.09 1.42 -28.79
CA ALA A 9 -45.05 0.92 -27.88
C ALA A 9 -43.67 1.46 -28.32
N LEU A 10 -43.57 2.78 -28.43
CA LEU A 10 -42.30 3.48 -28.27
C LEU A 10 -42.00 3.50 -26.77
N LEU A 11 -40.72 3.31 -26.40
CA LEU A 11 -40.11 3.41 -25.05
C LEU A 11 -39.99 2.09 -24.26
N LEU A 12 -38.81 1.47 -24.29
CA LEU A 12 -37.89 1.50 -23.13
C LEU A 12 -36.57 0.77 -23.50
N ALA A 13 -35.66 1.52 -24.11
CA ALA A 13 -34.24 1.24 -23.94
C ALA A 13 -33.90 1.57 -22.49
N CYS A 14 -33.68 0.57 -21.65
CA CYS A 14 -33.05 0.74 -20.34
C CYS A 14 -31.84 -0.18 -20.30
N GLY A 15 -30.73 0.31 -20.85
CA GLY A 15 -29.43 -0.28 -20.63
C GLY A 15 -29.12 -0.20 -19.14
N CYS A 16 -29.07 -1.34 -18.47
CA CYS A 16 -28.45 -1.47 -17.16
C CYS A 16 -26.95 -1.23 -17.32
N MET A 17 -26.55 0.04 -17.34
CA MET A 17 -25.18 0.43 -17.12
C MET A 17 -24.94 0.27 -15.62
N ALA A 18 -24.43 -0.89 -15.23
CA ALA A 18 -24.01 -1.16 -13.87
C ALA A 18 -22.94 -0.13 -13.49
N VAL A 19 -23.32 0.85 -12.67
CA VAL A 19 -22.39 1.77 -12.05
C VAL A 19 -21.66 0.94 -11.01
N ALA A 20 -20.47 0.45 -11.35
CA ALA A 20 -19.59 -0.12 -10.36
C ALA A 20 -19.11 1.05 -9.49
N ASP A 21 -19.63 1.14 -8.27
CA ASP A 21 -19.08 2.00 -7.22
C ASP A 21 -17.61 1.62 -7.01
N ALA A 22 -16.72 2.31 -7.72
CA ALA A 22 -15.31 2.33 -7.41
C ALA A 22 -15.17 3.13 -6.11
N LEU A 23 -15.34 2.44 -4.98
CA LEU A 23 -14.91 2.95 -3.68
C LEU A 23 -13.40 3.18 -3.81
N ALA A 24 -13.03 4.44 -4.04
CA ALA A 24 -11.65 4.88 -4.01
C ALA A 24 -11.11 4.59 -2.61
N ASP A 25 -10.30 3.55 -2.49
CA ASP A 25 -9.52 3.27 -1.29
C ASP A 25 -8.66 4.52 -1.03
N ASP A 26 -8.62 5.00 0.22
CA ASP A 26 -7.90 6.23 0.52
C ASP A 26 -6.38 5.94 0.46
N ALA A 27 -5.62 6.80 -0.22
CA ALA A 27 -4.18 6.63 -0.37
C ALA A 27 -3.51 6.53 1.00
N ALA A 28 -2.85 5.40 1.28
CA ALA A 28 -2.11 5.18 2.52
C ALA A 28 -0.91 6.13 2.67
N GLY A 29 -0.29 6.51 1.56
CA GLY A 29 0.86 7.39 1.54
C GLY A 29 1.27 7.82 0.15
N VAL A 30 2.39 8.54 0.09
CA VAL A 30 2.95 9.08 -1.14
C VAL A 30 4.45 8.82 -1.19
N VAL A 31 4.93 8.40 -2.35
CA VAL A 31 6.35 8.26 -2.65
C VAL A 31 6.99 9.65 -2.71
N LYS A 32 8.01 9.89 -1.88
CA LYS A 32 8.76 11.16 -1.83
C LYS A 32 10.10 11.07 -2.55
N THR A 33 10.73 9.90 -2.55
CA THR A 33 12.02 9.69 -3.22
C THR A 33 12.01 8.35 -3.92
N VAL A 34 12.64 8.31 -5.10
CA VAL A 34 12.86 7.08 -5.87
C VAL A 34 14.28 7.14 -6.41
N LYS A 35 15.01 6.04 -6.27
CA LYS A 35 16.33 5.84 -6.85
C LYS A 35 16.37 4.44 -7.48
N GLY A 36 16.82 4.37 -8.73
CA GLY A 36 16.90 3.10 -9.45
C GLY A 36 15.52 2.59 -9.88
N THR A 37 15.34 1.26 -9.83
CA THR A 37 14.12 0.60 -10.28
C THR A 37 13.25 0.27 -9.08
N VAL A 38 12.05 0.86 -9.03
CA VAL A 38 11.07 0.63 -7.98
C VAL A 38 9.72 0.35 -8.64
N GLN A 39 9.05 -0.69 -8.19
CA GLN A 39 7.76 -1.13 -8.69
C GLN A 39 6.75 -1.17 -7.55
N ILE A 40 5.52 -0.76 -7.84
CA ILE A 40 4.35 -0.89 -6.97
C ILE A 40 3.44 -1.91 -7.63
N GLU A 41 3.24 -3.04 -6.97
CA GLU A 41 2.32 -4.09 -7.39
C GLU A 41 1.00 -3.91 -6.65
N ARG A 42 -0.08 -3.69 -7.41
CA ARG A 42 -1.46 -3.55 -6.91
C ARG A 42 -2.36 -4.51 -7.65
N SER A 43 -3.04 -5.39 -6.91
CA SER A 43 -4.04 -6.32 -7.47
C SER A 43 -3.54 -7.14 -8.68
N GLY A 44 -2.24 -7.48 -8.68
CA GLY A 44 -1.59 -8.23 -9.78
C GLY A 44 -1.06 -7.38 -10.93
N ALA A 45 -1.27 -6.06 -10.93
CA ALA A 45 -0.64 -5.13 -11.88
C ALA A 45 0.59 -4.48 -11.24
N SER A 46 1.73 -4.54 -11.94
CA SER A 46 2.96 -3.83 -11.54
C SER A 46 3.05 -2.51 -12.29
N SER A 47 3.30 -1.42 -11.55
CA SER A 47 3.52 -0.08 -12.09
C SER A 47 4.83 0.49 -11.54
N GLY A 48 5.59 1.22 -12.35
CA GLY A 48 6.78 1.90 -11.85
C GLY A 48 6.42 2.95 -10.79
N ALA A 49 7.17 2.98 -9.70
CA ALA A 49 7.03 4.04 -8.70
C ALA A 49 7.73 5.31 -9.20
N ALA A 50 7.05 6.45 -9.09
CA ALA A 50 7.62 7.77 -9.32
C ALA A 50 7.42 8.63 -8.07
N ILE A 51 8.15 9.74 -7.99
CA ILE A 51 7.91 10.73 -6.94
C ILE A 51 6.48 11.28 -7.14
N GLY A 52 5.69 11.30 -6.07
CA GLY A 52 4.28 11.65 -6.10
C GLY A 52 3.34 10.47 -6.33
N SER A 53 3.84 9.27 -6.64
CA SER A 53 3.00 8.06 -6.71
C SER A 53 2.34 7.79 -5.37
N GLU A 54 1.04 7.52 -5.43
CA GLU A 54 0.24 7.15 -4.27
C GLU A 54 0.40 5.66 -3.96
N VAL A 55 0.59 5.36 -2.68
CA VAL A 55 0.68 4.02 -2.12
C VAL A 55 -0.59 3.77 -1.32
N TYR A 56 -1.17 2.58 -1.44
CA TYR A 56 -2.45 2.21 -0.86
C TYR A 56 -2.27 1.01 0.07
N GLY A 57 -3.22 0.79 0.98
CA GLY A 57 -3.09 -0.14 2.11
C GLY A 57 -3.01 -1.62 1.76
N LYS A 58 -2.84 -2.00 0.49
CA LYS A 58 -2.68 -3.37 -0.04
C LYS A 58 -1.58 -3.46 -1.11
N ASP A 59 -0.78 -2.41 -1.24
CA ASP A 59 0.26 -2.34 -2.24
C ASP A 59 1.48 -3.12 -1.79
N ARG A 60 2.14 -3.76 -2.75
CA ARG A 60 3.46 -4.33 -2.58
C ARG A 60 4.49 -3.45 -3.29
N ILE A 61 5.54 -3.09 -2.58
CA ILE A 61 6.64 -2.28 -3.08
C ILE A 61 7.84 -3.20 -3.28
N VAL A 62 8.35 -3.24 -4.51
CA VAL A 62 9.51 -4.03 -4.90
C VAL A 62 10.60 -3.10 -5.40
N THR A 63 11.76 -3.13 -4.75
CA THR A 63 12.93 -2.39 -5.19
C THR A 63 13.93 -3.34 -5.85
N GLY A 64 14.54 -2.88 -6.93
CA GLY A 64 15.60 -3.62 -7.62
C GLY A 64 16.97 -3.50 -6.94
N PRO A 65 18.02 -4.04 -7.58
CA PRO A 65 19.39 -3.87 -7.12
C PRO A 65 19.80 -2.41 -7.16
N GLN A 66 20.60 -1.98 -6.17
CA GLN A 66 21.07 -0.60 -6.01
C GLN A 66 19.96 0.48 -6.04
N SER A 67 18.73 0.09 -5.70
CA SER A 67 17.56 0.95 -5.72
C SER A 67 17.13 1.34 -4.31
N SER A 68 16.40 2.43 -4.17
CA SER A 68 15.79 2.81 -2.90
C SER A 68 14.53 3.65 -3.12
N VAL A 69 13.62 3.60 -2.16
CA VAL A 69 12.38 4.39 -2.20
C VAL A 69 12.05 4.91 -0.81
N GLY A 70 11.66 6.17 -0.74
CA GLY A 70 11.14 6.82 0.46
C GLY A 70 9.66 7.10 0.29
N ILE A 71 8.84 6.63 1.23
CA ILE A 71 7.39 6.75 1.25
C ILE A 71 6.99 7.48 2.53
N THR A 72 6.13 8.48 2.42
CA THR A 72 5.52 9.13 3.59
C THR A 72 4.06 8.75 3.65
N LEU A 73 3.66 8.09 4.73
CA LEU A 73 2.29 7.72 5.01
C LEU A 73 1.49 8.92 5.55
N ARG A 74 0.16 8.80 5.53
CA ARG A 74 -0.74 9.87 6.00
C ARG A 74 -0.59 10.21 7.49
N ASP A 75 -0.12 9.27 8.29
CA ASP A 75 0.14 9.49 9.73
C ASP A 75 1.49 10.16 9.99
N THR A 76 2.18 10.61 8.94
CA THR A 76 3.56 11.13 8.94
C THR A 76 4.65 10.09 9.21
N THR A 77 4.33 8.79 9.17
CA THR A 77 5.36 7.74 9.17
C THR A 77 6.16 7.81 7.88
N GLN A 78 7.49 7.71 7.99
CA GLN A 78 8.38 7.63 6.84
C GLN A 78 8.95 6.23 6.73
N LEU A 79 8.79 5.62 5.56
CA LEU A 79 9.29 4.29 5.23
C LEU A 79 10.35 4.44 4.14
N SER A 80 11.57 4.00 4.41
CA SER A 80 12.67 4.01 3.45
C SER A 80 13.11 2.58 3.16
N ALA A 81 12.73 2.06 2.00
CA ALA A 81 13.14 0.73 1.55
C ALA A 81 14.45 0.82 0.75
N GLY A 82 15.38 -0.08 1.06
CA GLY A 82 16.69 -0.20 0.42
C GLY A 82 16.65 -1.01 -0.87
N ALA A 83 17.80 -1.51 -1.30
CA ALA A 83 17.91 -2.37 -2.47
C ALA A 83 17.31 -3.76 -2.20
N ASP A 84 16.87 -4.44 -3.26
CA ASP A 84 16.40 -5.83 -3.21
C ASP A 84 15.33 -6.09 -2.13
N THR A 85 14.48 -5.09 -1.91
CA THR A 85 13.49 -5.06 -0.85
C THR A 85 12.11 -5.40 -1.38
N ILE A 86 11.41 -6.27 -0.66
CA ILE A 86 10.01 -6.60 -0.91
C ILE A 86 9.23 -6.22 0.35
N LEU A 87 8.47 -5.13 0.25
CA LEU A 87 7.63 -4.59 1.30
C LEU A 87 6.16 -4.77 0.91
N ASP A 88 5.41 -5.56 1.67
CA ASP A 88 3.97 -5.68 1.57
C ASP A 88 3.32 -4.72 2.57
N LEU A 89 2.54 -3.74 2.11
CA LEU A 89 1.67 -2.96 2.98
C LEU A 89 0.32 -3.69 3.07
N ASN A 90 0.13 -4.52 4.10
CA ASN A 90 -1.04 -5.39 4.21
C ASN A 90 -2.31 -4.62 4.59
N LYS A 91 -2.15 -3.64 5.48
CA LYS A 91 -3.25 -2.79 5.94
C LYS A 91 -2.71 -1.45 6.39
N PHE A 92 -3.35 -0.38 5.93
CA PHE A 92 -3.14 0.94 6.48
C PHE A 92 -4.48 1.66 6.61
N ALA A 93 -4.75 2.20 7.79
CA ALA A 93 -5.83 3.12 8.03
C ALA A 93 -5.37 4.14 9.06
N PHE A 94 -5.67 5.41 8.85
CA PHE A 94 -5.34 6.46 9.80
C PHE A 94 -6.40 7.56 9.76
N ASN A 95 -6.99 7.85 10.92
CA ASN A 95 -7.92 8.94 11.11
C ASN A 95 -7.16 10.16 11.63
N THR A 96 -7.10 11.24 10.85
CA THR A 96 -6.37 12.47 11.24
C THR A 96 -7.04 13.24 12.38
N THR A 97 -8.31 12.99 12.67
CA THR A 97 -9.07 13.61 13.77
C THR A 97 -8.88 12.86 15.07
N THR A 98 -9.15 11.54 15.08
CA THR A 98 -9.06 10.74 16.32
C THR A 98 -7.66 10.19 16.57
N HIS A 99 -6.77 10.24 15.57
CA HIS A 99 -5.44 9.62 15.57
C HIS A 99 -5.48 8.09 15.73
N ASP A 100 -6.66 7.48 15.56
CA ASP A 100 -6.80 6.03 15.52
C ASP A 100 -6.49 5.48 14.13
N GLY A 101 -6.08 4.21 14.09
CA GLY A 101 -5.69 3.59 12.86
C GLY A 101 -5.08 2.21 13.07
N VAL A 102 -4.52 1.69 12.00
CA VAL A 102 -3.69 0.49 12.00
C VAL A 102 -2.68 0.60 10.87
N LEU A 103 -1.44 0.23 11.13
CA LEU A 103 -0.38 0.05 10.15
C LEU A 103 0.14 -1.37 10.31
N ASP A 104 -0.20 -2.24 9.35
CA ASP A 104 0.34 -3.58 9.24
C ASP A 104 1.14 -3.69 7.94
N ALA A 105 2.44 -3.88 8.09
CA ALA A 105 3.36 -4.04 6.99
C ALA A 105 4.23 -5.28 7.18
N SER A 106 4.58 -5.94 6.09
CA SER A 106 5.44 -7.11 6.09
C SER A 106 6.65 -6.90 5.20
N VAL A 107 7.85 -7.09 5.74
CA VAL A 107 9.10 -7.04 4.97
C VAL A 107 9.52 -8.47 4.68
N LYS A 108 9.42 -8.90 3.42
CA LYS A 108 9.76 -10.27 3.02
C LYS A 108 11.27 -10.47 2.85
N ARG A 109 11.97 -9.44 2.36
CA ARG A 109 13.41 -9.42 2.09
C ARG A 109 13.89 -7.97 2.04
N GLY A 110 15.17 -7.77 2.27
CA GLY A 110 15.88 -6.51 2.03
C GLY A 110 16.00 -5.69 3.30
N SER A 111 16.02 -4.37 3.16
CA SER A 111 16.13 -3.46 4.29
C SER A 111 15.05 -2.38 4.26
N LEU A 112 14.50 -2.08 5.44
CA LEU A 112 13.50 -1.06 5.63
C LEU A 112 13.86 -0.22 6.86
N ALA A 113 14.14 1.06 6.66
CA ALA A 113 14.20 2.02 7.75
C ALA A 113 12.84 2.67 7.94
N VAL A 114 12.41 2.79 9.20
CA VAL A 114 11.10 3.34 9.56
C VAL A 114 11.30 4.44 10.57
N ILE A 115 10.74 5.62 10.29
CA ILE A 115 10.58 6.71 11.24
C ILE A 115 9.10 6.80 11.59
N SER A 116 8.81 6.52 12.86
CA SER A 116 7.45 6.39 13.38
C SER A 116 6.71 7.71 13.38
N GLY A 117 5.49 7.69 12.85
CA GLY A 117 4.59 8.84 12.79
C GLY A 117 3.69 8.98 14.02
N LYS A 118 2.61 9.74 13.84
CA LYS A 118 1.62 10.02 14.87
C LYS A 118 0.88 8.78 15.32
N LEU A 119 0.67 7.80 14.44
CA LEU A 119 -0.08 6.57 14.79
C LEU A 119 0.67 5.75 15.83
N ALA A 120 1.97 5.51 15.64
CA ALA A 120 2.80 4.80 16.61
C ALA A 120 2.91 5.53 17.96
N LYS A 121 2.87 6.87 17.94
CA LYS A 121 2.91 7.69 19.15
C LYS A 121 1.60 7.65 19.94
N ALA A 122 0.47 7.63 19.24
CA ALA A 122 -0.85 7.54 19.85
C ALA A 122 -1.13 6.11 20.35
N ASN A 123 -0.91 5.13 19.48
CA ASN A 123 -1.20 3.71 19.71
C ASN A 123 -0.06 2.84 19.16
N PRO A 124 0.99 2.55 19.94
CA PRO A 124 2.11 1.74 19.48
C PRO A 124 1.69 0.32 19.08
N ASP A 125 0.66 -0.24 19.72
CA ASP A 125 0.12 -1.58 19.40
C ASP A 125 -0.62 -1.62 18.06
N ALA A 126 -1.00 -0.46 17.51
CA ALA A 126 -1.63 -0.35 16.19
C ALA A 126 -0.63 -0.41 15.03
N VAL A 127 0.68 -0.37 15.33
CA VAL A 127 1.75 -0.41 14.33
C VAL A 127 2.52 -1.70 14.45
N ARG A 128 2.43 -2.53 13.40
CA ARG A 128 3.02 -3.85 13.35
C ARG A 128 3.84 -4.03 12.09
N PHE A 129 5.09 -4.42 12.28
CA PHE A 129 5.97 -4.85 11.20
C PHE A 129 6.29 -6.33 11.36
N SER A 130 6.02 -7.12 10.32
CA SER A 130 6.26 -8.56 10.32
C SER A 130 7.35 -8.93 9.32
N THR A 131 8.26 -9.82 9.69
CA THR A 131 9.22 -10.43 8.76
C THR A 131 9.06 -11.95 8.80
N PRO A 132 9.57 -12.69 7.78
CA PRO A 132 9.55 -14.14 7.79
C PRO A 132 10.23 -14.77 9.01
N THR A 133 11.18 -14.05 9.62
CA THR A 133 11.95 -14.55 10.75
C THR A 133 11.34 -14.14 12.10
N THR A 134 10.77 -12.94 12.22
CA THR A 134 10.25 -12.40 13.49
C THR A 134 9.19 -11.31 13.26
N THR A 135 8.23 -11.14 14.18
CA THR A 135 7.38 -9.94 14.25
C THR A 135 8.04 -8.90 15.16
N LEU A 136 8.20 -7.66 14.69
CA LEU A 136 8.71 -6.55 15.48
C LEU A 136 7.56 -5.60 15.87
N GLY A 137 7.42 -5.37 17.19
CA GLY A 137 6.60 -4.30 17.74
C GLY A 137 7.43 -3.02 17.91
N VAL A 138 6.81 -1.86 17.69
CA VAL A 138 7.52 -0.57 17.72
C VAL A 138 7.61 -0.02 19.15
N ARG A 139 8.84 0.22 19.63
CA ARG A 139 9.13 0.98 20.85
C ARG A 139 10.23 2.00 20.57
N GLY A 140 9.85 3.23 20.24
CA GLY A 140 10.79 4.29 19.85
C GLY A 140 10.31 5.07 18.63
N THR A 141 11.17 5.93 18.09
CA THR A 141 10.84 6.79 16.93
C THR A 141 11.49 6.35 15.62
N GLU A 142 12.54 5.54 15.67
CA GLU A 142 13.29 5.10 14.49
C GLU A 142 13.82 3.69 14.69
N PHE A 143 13.71 2.84 13.67
CA PHE A 143 14.28 1.49 13.66
C PHE A 143 14.54 1.03 12.23
N ILE A 144 15.44 0.06 12.09
CA ILE A 144 15.82 -0.56 10.82
C ILE A 144 15.47 -2.05 10.89
N ILE A 145 14.80 -2.54 9.85
CA ILE A 145 14.48 -3.94 9.66
C ILE A 145 15.37 -4.43 8.53
N GLU A 146 16.17 -5.46 8.79
CA GLU A 146 16.94 -6.17 7.77
C GLU A 146 16.50 -7.62 7.72
N VAL A 147 16.14 -8.07 6.53
CA VAL A 147 15.72 -9.44 6.25
C VAL A 147 16.66 -9.97 5.17
N GLY A 148 17.70 -10.66 5.62
CA GLY A 148 18.56 -11.43 4.74
C GLY A 148 17.77 -12.54 4.06
N ASP A 149 18.14 -12.85 2.81
CA ASP A 149 17.68 -14.08 2.19
C ASP A 149 18.16 -15.23 3.09
N LYS A 150 17.26 -16.11 3.52
CA LYS A 150 17.61 -17.17 4.46
C LYS A 150 18.49 -18.17 3.73
N GLY A 151 19.79 -17.91 3.77
CA GLY A 151 20.79 -18.63 3.01
C GLY A 151 22.21 -18.12 3.24
N GLU A 152 22.58 -17.62 4.42
CA GLU A 152 23.95 -17.79 4.94
C GLU A 152 24.02 -17.41 6.42
N GLY A 153 23.96 -18.42 7.28
CA GLY A 153 24.51 -18.37 8.63
C GLY A 153 25.51 -19.51 8.70
N ALA A 154 26.77 -19.18 8.45
CA ALA A 154 27.89 -20.08 8.57
C ALA A 154 28.00 -20.63 10.02
N HIS A 155 28.38 -21.91 10.08
CA HIS A 155 29.05 -22.67 11.14
C HIS A 155 29.33 -22.00 12.49
#